data_AF-A0A2V7INT2-F1
#
_entry.id   AF-A0A2V7INT2-F1
#
_cell.length_a   1.000
_cell.length_b   1.000
_cell.length_c   1.000
_cell.angle_alpha   90.00
_cell.angle_beta   90.00
_cell.angle_gamma   90.00
#
_symmetry.space_group_name_H-M   'P 1'
#
loop_
_entity.id
_entity.type
_entity.pdbx_description
1 polymer ?
#
loop_
_entity_poly.entity_id
_entity_poly.type
_entity_poly.pdbx_seq_one_letter_code
_entity_poly.pdbx_strand_id
1 'polypeptide(L)'
;MTLGGDSLLYVVDGGVFGGDGKLSIVDPRARKEIVVINGLGDGAGPAVFHPSGRLLIASATKGILEVNTLTRALTRGPDDPITDAGDVITGLAIDERRRVYAMDPVGCVVHVLEPPPDYHPSRTVTVGGCPSSAAAATVP
;
A
#
# COMPACT_ATOMS: atom_id res chain seq x y z
N MET A 1 4.66 0.24 8.87
CA MET A 1 5.85 0.96 8.38
C MET A 1 6.54 0.12 7.31
N THR A 2 7.26 0.74 6.37
CA THR A 2 8.09 0.05 5.39
C THR A 2 9.35 0.85 5.08
N LEU A 3 10.43 0.17 4.66
CA LEU A 3 11.67 0.79 4.23
C LEU A 3 11.64 0.94 2.70
N GLY A 4 11.85 2.14 2.20
CA GLY A 4 11.94 2.38 0.77
C GLY A 4 13.31 2.04 0.19
N GLY A 5 13.36 1.84 -1.13
CA GLY A 5 14.62 1.68 -1.87
C GLY A 5 15.51 2.93 -1.83
N ASP A 6 14.97 4.06 -1.39
CA ASP A 6 15.65 5.33 -1.14
C ASP A 6 16.23 5.44 0.29
N SER A 7 16.19 4.35 1.07
CA SER A 7 16.62 4.30 2.48
C SER A 7 15.82 5.18 3.44
N LEU A 8 14.62 5.62 3.06
CA LEU A 8 13.70 6.33 3.93
C LEU A 8 12.70 5.36 4.56
N LEU A 9 12.25 5.68 5.78
CA LEU A 9 11.18 4.96 6.45
C LEU A 9 9.84 5.63 6.17
N TYR A 10 8.87 4.83 5.76
CA TYR A 10 7.49 5.23 5.48
C TYR A 10 6.59 4.69 6.58
N VAL A 11 6.05 5.56 7.42
CA VAL A 11 5.23 5.20 8.58
C VAL A 11 3.81 5.69 8.35
N VAL A 12 2.89 4.74 8.20
CA VAL A 12 1.46 5.03 8.04
C VAL A 12 0.82 5.04 9.42
N ASP A 13 0.09 6.11 9.69
CA ASP A 13 -0.90 6.22 10.75
C ASP A 13 -2.27 6.10 10.09
N GLY A 14 -3.03 5.07 10.44
CA GLY A 14 -4.31 4.75 9.80
C GLY A 14 -5.46 5.69 10.18
N GLY A 15 -5.20 6.65 11.07
CA GLY A 15 -6.24 7.47 11.65
C GLY A 15 -7.10 6.70 12.64
N VAL A 16 -8.05 7.41 13.25
CA VAL A 16 -9.13 6.83 14.05
C VAL A 16 -10.39 6.70 13.22
N PHE A 17 -11.43 6.01 13.71
CA PHE A 17 -12.69 5.86 12.98
C PHE A 17 -13.28 7.24 12.62
N GLY A 18 -13.43 7.52 11.31
CA GLY A 18 -13.85 8.84 10.81
C GLY A 18 -12.80 9.96 10.92
N GLY A 19 -11.56 9.64 11.31
CA GLY A 19 -10.43 10.55 11.39
C GLY A 19 -9.44 10.32 10.24
N ASP A 20 -8.78 11.39 9.81
CA ASP A 20 -7.85 11.35 8.69
C ASP A 20 -6.51 10.72 9.09
N GLY A 21 -6.11 9.68 8.35
CA GLY A 21 -4.79 9.07 8.44
C GLY A 21 -3.71 9.89 7.73
N LYS A 22 -2.46 9.54 8.00
CA LYS A 22 -1.30 10.24 7.43
C LYS A 22 -0.13 9.30 7.18
N LEU A 23 0.77 9.74 6.31
CA LEU A 23 2.06 9.13 6.06
C LEU A 23 3.18 10.06 6.52
N SER A 24 4.00 9.57 7.44
CA SER A 24 5.26 10.19 7.83
C SER A 24 6.41 9.57 7.03
N ILE A 25 7.22 10.41 6.40
CA ILE A 25 8.47 10.02 5.74
C ILE A 25 9.63 10.44 6.63
N VAL A 26 10.40 9.48 7.09
CA VAL A 26 11.46 9.65 8.09
C VAL A 26 12.81 9.32 7.47
N ASP A 27 13.78 10.21 7.65
CA ASP A 27 15.19 9.94 7.39
C ASP A 27 15.80 9.29 8.65
N PRO A 28 16.12 7.98 8.62
CA PRO A 28 16.66 7.28 9.78
C PRO A 28 18.10 7.73 10.12
N ARG A 29 18.86 8.23 9.15
CA ARG A 29 20.22 8.72 9.36
C ARG A 29 20.21 10.07 10.07
N ALA A 30 19.35 10.98 9.62
CA ALA A 30 19.14 12.27 10.28
C ALA A 30 18.27 12.17 11.54
N ARG A 31 17.61 11.02 11.76
CA ARG A 31 16.65 10.75 12.86
C ARG A 31 15.53 11.79 12.90
N LYS A 32 15.00 12.13 11.73
CA LYS A 32 14.03 13.22 11.58
C LYS A 32 12.90 12.84 10.63
N GLU A 33 11.67 13.20 11.00
CA GLU A 33 10.55 13.26 10.07
C GLU A 33 10.77 14.42 9.10
N ILE A 34 10.91 14.10 7.82
CA ILE A 34 11.25 15.08 6.79
C ILE A 34 10.04 15.52 5.98
N VAL A 35 8.97 14.71 5.93
CA VAL A 35 7.69 15.04 5.28
C VAL A 35 6.54 14.35 6.02
N VAL A 36 5.39 15.04 6.07
CA VAL A 36 4.09 14.47 6.44
C VAL A 36 3.13 14.67 5.28
N ILE A 37 2.45 13.60 4.87
CA ILE A 37 1.37 13.62 3.88
C ILE A 37 0.09 13.26 4.62
N ASN A 38 -0.83 14.22 4.74
CA ASN A 38 -2.16 14.00 5.30
C ASN A 38 -3.14 13.60 4.19
N GLY A 39 -4.39 13.31 4.54
CA GLY A 39 -5.44 13.00 3.58
C GLY A 39 -5.49 11.53 3.17
N LEU A 40 -4.97 10.61 4.00
CA LEU A 40 -5.09 9.18 3.70
C LEU A 40 -6.48 8.63 4.03
N GLY A 41 -7.35 9.42 4.66
CA GLY A 41 -8.65 8.97 5.14
C GLY A 41 -8.50 7.99 6.30
N ASP A 42 -9.62 7.42 6.73
CA ASP A 42 -9.62 6.41 7.77
C ASP A 42 -9.24 5.03 7.23
N GLY A 43 -8.70 4.17 8.09
CA GLY A 43 -8.46 2.77 7.75
C GLY A 43 -7.26 2.53 6.82
N ALA A 44 -6.41 3.54 6.61
CA ALA A 44 -5.11 3.36 5.98
C ALA A 44 -4.25 2.37 6.80
N GLY A 45 -3.56 1.47 6.12
CA GLY A 45 -2.97 0.27 6.70
C GLY A 45 -1.54 0.01 6.26
N PRO A 46 -1.14 -1.29 6.16
CA PRO A 46 0.19 -1.67 5.73
C PRO A 46 0.55 -1.09 4.36
N ALA A 47 1.80 -0.64 4.22
CA ALA A 47 2.32 -0.07 2.99
C ALA A 47 3.49 -0.87 2.43
N VAL A 48 3.63 -0.87 1.12
CA VAL A 48 4.74 -1.49 0.39
C VAL A 48 5.39 -0.48 -0.56
N PHE A 49 6.72 -0.46 -0.59
CA PHE A 49 7.48 0.37 -1.52
C PHE A 49 7.66 -0.39 -2.82
N HIS A 50 7.09 0.14 -3.89
CA HIS A 50 7.26 -0.40 -5.23
C HIS A 50 8.48 0.22 -5.93
N PRO A 51 9.32 -0.58 -6.61
CA PRO A 51 10.53 -0.08 -7.29
C PRO A 51 10.30 1.00 -8.37
N SER A 52 9.06 1.22 -8.79
CA SER A 52 8.68 2.34 -9.68
C SER A 52 8.72 3.72 -9.00
N GLY A 53 9.03 3.80 -7.70
CA GLY A 53 8.92 5.03 -6.92
C GLY A 53 7.49 5.34 -6.50
N ARG A 54 6.69 4.29 -6.29
CA ARG A 54 5.34 4.38 -5.69
C ARG A 54 5.36 3.72 -4.33
N LEU A 55 4.72 4.36 -3.37
CA LEU A 55 4.34 3.70 -2.13
C LEU A 55 2.85 3.36 -2.24
N LEU A 56 2.54 2.07 -2.12
CA LEU A 56 1.16 1.58 -2.13
C LEU A 56 0.74 1.32 -0.70
N ILE A 57 -0.43 1.80 -0.32
CA ILE A 57 -0.96 1.69 1.05
C ILE A 57 -2.28 0.94 0.97
N ALA A 58 -2.36 -0.19 1.65
CA ALA A 58 -3.62 -0.92 1.81
C ALA A 58 -4.60 -0.07 2.62
N SER A 59 -5.87 -0.04 2.25
CA SER A 59 -6.93 0.60 3.02
C SER A 59 -8.09 -0.38 3.23
N ALA A 60 -8.50 -0.50 4.49
CA ALA A 60 -9.65 -1.31 4.88
C ALA A 60 -11.00 -0.67 4.50
N THR A 61 -11.00 0.56 3.97
CA THR A 61 -12.22 1.31 3.65
C THR A 61 -12.24 1.87 2.22
N LYS A 62 -11.11 1.90 1.51
CA LYS A 62 -10.95 2.57 0.21
C LYS A 62 -10.26 1.74 -0.87
N GLY A 63 -9.71 0.56 -0.58
CA GLY A 63 -8.91 -0.21 -1.53
C GLY A 63 -7.41 0.07 -1.40
N ILE A 64 -6.74 0.52 -2.47
CA ILE A 64 -5.30 0.85 -2.42
C ILE A 64 -5.09 2.34 -2.68
N LEU A 65 -4.35 3.00 -1.79
CA LEU A 65 -3.89 4.38 -1.96
C LEU A 65 -2.48 4.41 -2.55
N GLU A 66 -2.14 5.47 -3.28
CA GLU A 66 -0.84 5.61 -3.93
C GLU A 66 -0.20 6.96 -3.57
N VAL A 67 1.07 6.91 -3.17
CA VAL A 67 1.93 8.08 -3.02
C VAL A 67 3.08 7.99 -4.02
N ASN A 68 3.34 9.07 -4.74
CA ASN A 68 4.56 9.23 -5.51
C ASN A 68 5.70 9.65 -4.58
N THR A 69 6.74 8.83 -4.46
CA THR A 69 7.81 9.05 -3.48
C THR A 69 8.81 10.11 -3.92
N LEU A 70 8.92 10.39 -5.22
CA LEU A 70 9.77 11.44 -5.76
C LEU A 70 9.17 12.82 -5.46
N THR A 71 7.88 13.01 -5.76
CA THR A 71 7.19 14.28 -5.51
C THR A 71 6.66 14.38 -4.07
N ARG A 72 6.65 13.27 -3.33
CA ARG A 72 6.13 13.14 -1.96
C ARG A 72 4.70 13.66 -1.86
N ALA A 73 3.87 13.23 -2.80
CA ALA A 73 2.49 13.63 -2.92
C ALA A 73 1.58 12.42 -3.09
N LEU A 74 0.39 12.51 -2.51
CA LEU A 74 -0.70 11.56 -2.73
C LEU A 74 -1.14 11.67 -4.20
N THR A 75 -0.97 10.60 -4.94
CA THR A 75 -1.38 10.51 -6.35
C THR A 75 -2.72 9.82 -6.51
N ARG A 76 -3.06 8.88 -5.62
CA ARG A 76 -4.37 8.24 -5.52
C ARG A 76 -4.80 8.22 -4.06
N GLY A 77 -5.76 9.08 -3.72
CA GLY A 77 -6.27 9.26 -2.36
C GLY A 77 -7.63 8.61 -2.14
N PRO A 78 -8.26 8.84 -0.98
CA PRO A 78 -9.56 8.26 -0.63
C PRO A 78 -10.70 8.55 -1.61
N ASP A 79 -10.63 9.67 -2.33
CA ASP A 79 -11.65 10.07 -3.33
C ASP A 79 -11.39 9.48 -4.73
N ASP A 80 -10.20 8.93 -4.96
CA ASP A 80 -9.79 8.32 -6.23
C ASP A 80 -8.80 7.16 -5.99
N PRO A 81 -9.21 6.12 -5.23
CA PRO A 81 -8.33 5.00 -4.93
C PRO A 81 -8.20 4.04 -6.11
N ILE A 82 -7.31 3.05 -5.98
CA ILE A 82 -7.24 1.89 -6.87
C ILE A 82 -8.16 0.81 -6.29
N THR A 83 -9.22 0.45 -7.02
CA THR A 83 -10.27 -0.48 -6.57
C THR A 83 -10.35 -1.75 -7.40
N ASP A 84 -9.44 -1.95 -8.36
CA ASP A 84 -9.35 -3.16 -9.19
C ASP A 84 -9.20 -4.46 -8.36
N ALA A 85 -8.68 -4.37 -7.13
CA ALA A 85 -8.58 -5.48 -6.17
C ALA A 85 -9.71 -5.51 -5.12
N GLY A 86 -10.70 -4.62 -5.22
CA GLY A 86 -11.76 -4.41 -4.24
C GLY A 86 -11.53 -3.22 -3.30
N ASP A 87 -12.59 -2.88 -2.55
CA ASP A 87 -12.65 -1.68 -1.71
C ASP A 87 -12.07 -1.88 -0.29
N VAL A 88 -11.79 -3.13 0.08
CA VAL A 88 -11.26 -3.50 1.40
C VAL A 88 -9.99 -4.31 1.17
N ILE A 89 -8.83 -3.68 1.37
CA ILE A 89 -7.53 -4.36 1.26
C ILE A 89 -6.83 -4.30 2.61
N THR A 90 -6.47 -5.46 3.15
CA THR A 90 -5.84 -5.58 4.48
C THR A 90 -4.33 -5.67 4.41
N GLY A 91 -3.78 -6.03 3.27
CA GLY A 91 -2.35 -6.22 3.09
C GLY A 91 -1.94 -6.20 1.63
N LEU A 92 -0.67 -5.88 1.42
CA LEU A 92 -0.02 -5.82 0.11
C LEU A 92 1.32 -6.54 0.15
N ALA A 93 1.70 -7.15 -0.96
CA ALA A 93 3.05 -7.66 -1.20
C ALA A 93 3.46 -7.42 -2.66
N ILE A 94 4.76 -7.41 -2.93
CA ILE A 94 5.31 -7.22 -4.27
C ILE A 94 6.29 -8.35 -4.56
N ASP A 95 6.25 -8.92 -5.77
CA ASP A 95 7.21 -9.94 -6.20
C ASP A 95 8.35 -9.36 -7.06
N GLU A 96 9.32 -10.21 -7.42
CA GLU A 96 10.47 -9.84 -8.28
C GLU A 96 10.06 -9.38 -9.69
N ARG A 97 8.85 -9.78 -10.14
CA ARG A 97 8.27 -9.34 -11.41
C ARG A 97 7.52 -8.02 -11.27
N ARG A 98 7.57 -7.41 -10.08
CA ARG A 98 6.96 -6.12 -9.72
C ARG A 98 5.44 -6.15 -9.70
N ARG A 99 4.84 -7.34 -9.63
CA ARG A 99 3.39 -7.48 -9.52
C ARG A 99 2.95 -7.18 -8.10
N VAL A 100 1.75 -6.63 -7.96
CA VAL A 100 1.17 -6.29 -6.66
C VAL A 100 0.19 -7.37 -6.25
N TYR A 101 0.35 -7.90 -5.04
CA TYR A 101 -0.53 -8.89 -4.44
C TYR A 101 -1.38 -8.20 -3.38
N ALA A 102 -2.69 -8.11 -3.60
CA ALA A 102 -3.63 -7.45 -2.72
C ALA A 102 -4.49 -8.47 -1.99
N MET A 103 -4.49 -8.39 -0.65
CA MET A 103 -5.24 -9.28 0.23
C MET A 103 -6.67 -8.75 0.39
N ASP A 104 -7.63 -9.46 -0.18
CA ASP A 104 -9.06 -9.16 -0.08
C ASP A 104 -9.71 -10.08 0.97
N PRO A 105 -9.98 -9.57 2.18
CA PRO A 105 -10.60 -10.32 3.26
C PRO A 105 -12.12 -10.48 3.09
N VAL A 106 -12.75 -9.83 2.10
CA VAL A 106 -14.20 -9.95 1.86
C VAL A 106 -14.44 -11.13 0.92
N GLY A 107 -13.65 -11.23 -0.14
CA GLY A 107 -13.68 -12.36 -1.06
C GLY A 107 -12.96 -13.61 -0.55
N CYS A 108 -12.18 -13.50 0.54
CA CYS A 108 -11.16 -14.49 0.93
C CYS A 108 -10.25 -14.85 -0.27
N VAL A 109 -9.77 -13.85 -1.00
CA VAL A 109 -8.92 -14.02 -2.18
C VAL A 109 -7.69 -13.14 -2.14
N VAL A 110 -6.71 -13.48 -2.96
CA VAL A 110 -5.57 -12.63 -3.30
C VAL A 110 -5.70 -12.21 -4.75
N HIS A 111 -5.75 -10.91 -5.01
CA HIS A 111 -5.68 -10.36 -6.36
C HIS A 111 -4.22 -10.08 -6.72
N VAL A 112 -3.83 -10.46 -7.93
CA VAL A 112 -2.51 -10.20 -8.50
C VAL A 112 -2.69 -9.15 -9.59
N LEU A 113 -2.23 -7.94 -9.31
CA LEU A 113 -2.32 -6.80 -10.20
C LEU A 113 -1.02 -6.64 -10.99
N GLU A 114 -1.16 -6.14 -12.21
CA GLU A 114 -0.03 -5.64 -12.98
C GLU A 114 0.66 -4.46 -12.24
N PRO A 115 1.96 -4.22 -12.50
CA PRO A 115 2.69 -3.14 -11.84
C PRO A 115 2.07 -1.75 -12.12
N PRO A 116 2.39 -0.73 -11.28
CA PRO A 116 2.08 0.65 -11.59
C PRO A 116 2.59 1.06 -12.99
N PRO A 117 1.84 1.89 -13.74
CA PRO A 117 0.68 2.66 -13.27
C PRO A 117 -0.69 2.00 -13.52
N ASP A 118 -0.74 0.80 -14.11
CA ASP A 118 -1.98 0.29 -14.72
C ASP A 118 -2.86 -0.52 -13.76
N TYR A 119 -2.26 -1.28 -12.84
CA TYR A 119 -2.95 -2.03 -11.77
C TYR A 119 -4.05 -3.02 -12.20
N HIS A 120 -4.16 -3.34 -13.48
CA HIS A 120 -5.17 -4.28 -13.95
C HIS A 120 -5.01 -5.66 -13.30
N PRO A 121 -6.09 -6.32 -12.87
CA PRO A 121 -6.02 -7.66 -12.32
C PRO A 121 -5.59 -8.66 -13.38
N SER A 122 -4.44 -9.30 -13.16
CA SER A 122 -3.93 -10.39 -14.01
C SER A 122 -4.46 -11.75 -13.57
N ARG A 123 -4.75 -11.90 -12.26
CA ARG A 123 -5.19 -13.15 -11.66
C ARG A 123 -5.85 -12.92 -10.30
N THR A 124 -6.83 -13.74 -9.97
CA THR A 124 -7.38 -13.86 -8.62
C THR A 124 -7.16 -15.28 -8.10
N VAL A 125 -6.76 -15.41 -6.84
CA VAL A 125 -6.45 -16.69 -6.20
C VAL A 125 -7.27 -16.85 -4.93
N THR A 126 -8.13 -17.86 -4.88
CA THR A 126 -8.85 -18.23 -3.65
C THR A 126 -7.90 -18.86 -2.65
N VAL A 127 -7.99 -18.43 -1.39
CA VAL A 127 -7.21 -18.98 -0.28
C VAL A 127 -8.12 -19.71 0.71
N GLY A 128 -7.57 -20.68 1.45
CA GLY A 128 -8.35 -21.54 2.36
C GLY A 128 -8.93 -20.82 3.58
N GLY A 129 -8.51 -19.58 3.83
CA GLY A 129 -9.04 -18.67 4.84
C GLY A 129 -8.76 -17.22 4.44
N CYS A 130 -9.57 -16.30 4.94
CA CYS A 130 -9.49 -14.89 4.56
C CYS A 130 -8.12 -14.27 4.89
N PRO A 131 -7.43 -13.65 3.91
CA PRO A 131 -6.09 -13.15 4.11
C PRO A 131 -6.12 -11.82 4.89
N SER A 132 -5.14 -11.65 5.79
CA SER A 132 -5.02 -10.46 6.65
C SER A 132 -3.68 -9.74 6.55
N SER A 133 -2.66 -10.41 6.01
CA SER A 133 -1.31 -9.87 5.84
C SER A 133 -0.55 -10.68 4.79
N ALA A 134 0.48 -10.08 4.22
CA ALA A 134 1.34 -10.74 3.25
C ALA A 134 2.80 -10.31 3.42
N ALA A 135 3.68 -11.24 3.10
CA ALA A 135 5.11 -11.00 2.94
C ALA A 135 5.57 -11.77 1.70
N ALA A 136 6.39 -11.13 0.87
CA ALA A 136 7.05 -11.80 -0.23
C ALA A 136 8.39 -12.37 0.26
N ALA A 137 8.66 -13.62 -0.09
CA ALA A 137 9.98 -14.21 0.04
C ALA A 137 10.67 -14.18 -1.32
N THR A 138 11.92 -13.74 -1.34
CA THR A 138 12.76 -13.79 -2.53
C THR A 138 13.59 -15.07 -2.45
N VAL A 139 13.62 -15.83 -3.55
CA VAL A 139 14.51 -17.00 -3.66
C VAL A 139 15.80 -16.50 -4.33
N PRO A 140 16.97 -16.62 -3.67
CA PRO A 140 18.26 -16.21 -4.23
C PRO A 140 18.64 -16.94 -5.53
#